data_AF-A0ABD3UUW8-F1
#
_entry.id   AF-A0ABD3UUW8-F1
#
_cell.length_a   1.000
_cell.length_b   1.000
_cell.length_c   1.000
_cell.angle_alpha   90.00
_cell.angle_beta   90.00
_cell.angle_gamma   90.00
#
_symmetry.space_group_name_H-M   'P 1'
#
loop_
_entity.id
_entity.type
_entity.pdbx_description
1 polymer ?
#
loop_
_entity_poly.entity_id
_entity_poly.type
_entity_poly.pdbx_seq_one_letter_code
_entity_poly.pdbx_strand_id
1 'polypeptide(L)'
;MHSTTTMAASTKDKKLSKAFKERLDALHCPYTEDVDESWIAELIFKPGEPRIRLLQWLLSTFDSKLDEELDPQYASMESKMDSRIQRLLFVTSTLGLCRYDDVDLIRGVTSASKQAAFMDHLIDIVLITASAEDPHSKALLSPGIVSDASPLDEQFNQSCLYMDSLARQENLDLVYNPRLDLLPPDIQRQVEKSWSDKGHDKNKPPKLELAAIADSAIELAKSLERQRELLQELKNNFDYQEADESRTEKVCKTLSLVLSELSQLVTGFSYCYENEMSHWCNKMPPTLTQLGPAFKRVHNLLQQFVQLLQSLKSIRNCYTNLSREASQQIPNLISKDDRLSVLASAGEAALESFQECLGVLDDSMQRRDADISSSSTLHSSFLKM
;
A
#
# COMPACT_ATOMS: atom_id res chain seq x y z
N MET A 1 0.74 34.32 15.07
CA MET A 1 0.44 33.09 15.84
C MET A 1 1.21 31.87 15.29
N HIS A 2 2.55 31.96 15.13
CA HIS A 2 3.36 30.87 14.55
C HIS A 2 4.64 30.63 15.37
N SER A 3 4.49 30.19 16.62
CA SER A 3 5.66 29.85 17.45
C SER A 3 5.47 28.66 18.41
N THR A 4 4.37 27.91 18.32
CA THR A 4 4.07 26.82 19.26
C THR A 4 4.45 25.42 18.77
N THR A 5 4.74 25.22 17.48
CA THR A 5 4.97 23.86 16.93
C THR A 5 6.40 23.35 17.13
N THR A 6 7.41 24.23 17.25
CA THR A 6 8.83 23.82 17.33
C THR A 6 9.24 23.33 18.73
N MET A 7 8.56 23.79 19.79
CA MET A 7 8.86 23.41 21.18
C MET A 7 8.37 22.00 21.54
N ALA A 8 7.32 21.51 20.86
CA ALA A 8 6.71 20.20 21.14
C ALA A 8 7.47 19.02 20.52
N ALA A 9 8.17 19.23 19.39
CA ALA A 9 9.04 18.21 18.79
C ALA A 9 10.26 17.93 19.68
N SER A 10 10.92 19.00 20.14
CA SER A 10 12.10 18.91 21.01
C SER A 10 11.84 18.20 22.35
N THR A 11 10.61 18.27 22.89
CA THR A 11 10.27 17.59 24.16
C THR A 11 9.95 16.11 23.98
N LYS A 12 9.41 15.70 22.83
CA LYS A 12 9.14 14.28 22.53
C LYS A 12 10.45 13.53 22.27
N ASP A 13 11.35 14.14 21.52
CA ASP A 13 12.64 13.53 21.18
C ASP A 13 13.52 13.34 22.43
N LYS A 14 13.49 14.27 23.39
CA LYS A 14 14.18 14.13 24.67
C LYS A 14 13.63 13.01 25.54
N LYS A 15 12.30 12.91 25.66
CA LYS A 15 11.65 11.83 26.43
C LYS A 15 11.95 10.45 25.85
N LEU A 16 11.96 10.37 24.53
CA LEU A 16 12.22 9.14 23.80
C LEU A 16 13.70 8.74 23.88
N SER A 17 14.62 9.70 23.81
CA SER A 17 16.06 9.47 24.04
C SER A 17 16.35 9.02 25.48
N LYS A 18 15.64 9.57 26.46
CA LYS A 18 15.72 9.13 27.86
C LYS A 18 15.21 7.70 28.05
N ALA A 19 14.08 7.34 27.43
CA ALA A 19 13.56 5.98 27.49
C ALA A 19 14.53 4.97 26.86
N PHE A 20 15.14 5.30 25.73
CA PHE A 20 16.19 4.46 25.14
C PHE A 20 17.43 4.36 26.01
N LYS A 21 17.84 5.45 26.69
CA LYS A 21 18.94 5.42 27.65
C LYS A 21 18.70 4.39 28.75
N GLU A 22 17.56 4.49 29.42
CA GLU A 22 17.20 3.59 30.54
C GLU A 22 17.20 2.12 30.10
N ARG A 23 16.72 1.84 28.89
CA ARG A 23 16.69 0.49 28.32
C ARG A 23 18.07 -0.03 27.91
N LEU A 24 18.94 0.81 27.38
CA LEU A 24 20.31 0.45 27.03
C LEU A 24 21.19 0.31 28.28
N ASP A 25 20.96 1.13 29.31
CA ASP A 25 21.63 1.01 30.61
C ASP A 25 21.24 -0.31 31.31
N ALA A 26 19.97 -0.74 31.18
CA ALA A 26 19.52 -2.04 31.67
C ALA A 26 20.20 -3.23 30.97
N LEU A 27 20.65 -3.05 29.73
CA LEU A 27 21.44 -4.03 28.98
C LEU A 27 22.96 -3.89 29.21
N HIS A 28 23.39 -3.02 30.13
CA HIS A 28 24.80 -2.69 30.37
C HIS A 28 25.55 -2.28 29.09
N CYS A 29 24.93 -1.45 28.26
CA CYS A 29 25.53 -0.98 27.01
C CYS A 29 26.79 -0.14 27.27
N PRO A 30 27.95 -0.48 26.68
CA PRO A 30 29.21 0.25 26.90
C PRO A 30 29.20 1.67 26.30
N TYR A 31 28.22 1.99 25.46
CA TYR A 31 28.12 3.27 24.77
C TYR A 31 27.24 4.30 25.49
N THR A 32 26.68 3.97 26.66
CA THR A 32 25.79 4.85 27.45
C THR A 32 26.40 5.37 28.75
N GLU A 33 27.59 4.90 29.15
CA GLU A 33 28.30 5.36 30.36
C GLU A 33 28.70 6.84 30.26
N ASP A 34 28.22 7.65 31.19
CA ASP A 34 28.50 9.09 31.33
C ASP A 34 28.08 9.99 30.14
N VAL A 35 27.11 9.53 29.33
CA VAL A 35 26.72 10.26 28.12
C VAL A 35 25.36 10.97 28.24
N ASP A 36 25.28 12.21 27.72
CA ASP A 36 24.06 13.03 27.68
C ASP A 36 22.98 12.48 26.73
N GLU A 37 21.70 12.81 27.01
CA GLU A 37 20.54 12.43 26.19
C GLU A 37 20.65 12.87 24.72
N SER A 38 21.40 13.94 24.46
CA SER A 38 21.66 14.46 23.11
C SER A 38 22.48 13.49 22.26
N TRP A 39 23.48 12.83 22.84
CA TRP A 39 24.30 11.85 22.12
C TRP A 39 23.55 10.55 21.86
N ILE A 40 22.62 10.16 22.73
CA ILE A 40 21.76 8.99 22.49
C ILE A 40 20.85 9.25 21.30
N ALA A 41 20.34 10.48 21.16
CA ALA A 41 19.63 10.89 19.96
C ALA A 41 20.54 10.85 18.72
N GLU A 42 21.83 11.20 18.83
CA GLU A 42 22.78 11.06 17.71
C GLU A 42 23.06 9.60 17.36
N LEU A 43 23.23 8.75 18.36
CA LEU A 43 23.50 7.31 18.21
C LEU A 43 22.34 6.58 17.51
N ILE A 44 21.10 7.00 17.79
CA ILE A 44 19.86 6.37 17.32
C ILE A 44 19.30 7.01 16.05
N PHE A 45 19.48 8.31 15.82
CA PHE A 45 18.81 9.01 14.71
C PHE A 45 19.76 9.58 13.66
N LYS A 46 21.07 9.61 13.90
CA LYS A 46 22.04 10.11 12.92
C LYS A 46 22.80 8.97 12.24
N PRO A 47 23.09 9.12 10.94
CA PRO A 47 23.96 8.18 10.25
C PRO A 47 25.41 8.33 10.72
N GLY A 48 26.07 7.20 10.97
CA GLY A 48 27.48 7.19 11.34
C GLY A 48 27.97 5.85 11.91
N GLU A 49 29.28 5.73 12.08
CA GLU A 49 29.94 4.57 12.70
C GLU A 49 29.40 4.24 14.11
N PRO A 50 29.08 5.23 14.99
CA PRO A 50 28.52 4.92 16.31
C PRO A 50 27.22 4.11 16.24
N ARG A 51 26.32 4.45 15.30
CA ARG A 51 25.07 3.71 15.07
C ARG A 51 25.34 2.27 14.66
N ILE A 52 26.26 2.08 13.70
CA ILE A 52 26.61 0.74 13.19
C ILE A 52 27.19 -0.13 14.31
N ARG A 53 28.04 0.45 15.18
CA ARG A 53 28.58 -0.25 16.35
C ARG A 53 27.53 -0.59 17.40
N LEU A 54 26.55 0.29 17.63
CA LEU A 54 25.43 -0.02 18.51
C LEU A 54 24.62 -1.20 17.97
N LEU A 55 24.31 -1.22 16.67
CA LEU A 55 23.57 -2.32 16.05
C LEU A 55 24.34 -3.63 16.09
N GLN A 56 25.64 -3.60 15.83
CA GLN A 56 26.50 -4.77 15.99
C GLN A 56 26.46 -5.28 17.42
N TRP A 57 26.68 -4.41 18.41
CA TRP A 57 26.64 -4.79 19.81
C TRP A 57 25.30 -5.39 20.22
N LEU A 58 24.17 -4.78 19.84
CA LEU A 58 22.83 -5.32 20.13
C LEU A 58 22.63 -6.72 19.56
N LEU A 59 23.11 -6.98 18.34
CA LEU A 59 22.99 -8.30 17.71
C LEU A 59 23.97 -9.32 18.30
N SER A 60 25.17 -8.90 18.70
CA SER A 60 26.12 -9.74 19.44
C SER A 60 25.58 -10.12 20.82
N THR A 61 24.87 -9.21 21.49
CA THR A 61 24.19 -9.47 22.77
C THR A 61 22.98 -10.40 22.59
N PHE A 62 22.32 -10.38 21.43
CA PHE A 62 21.22 -11.31 21.12
C PHE A 62 21.71 -12.75 20.90
N ASP A 63 22.82 -12.94 20.19
CA ASP A 63 23.45 -14.26 20.00
C ASP A 63 24.96 -14.11 19.81
N SER A 64 25.74 -14.79 20.66
CA SER A 64 27.20 -14.87 20.58
C SER A 64 27.75 -15.30 19.21
N LYS A 65 26.99 -16.08 18.42
CA LYS A 65 27.40 -16.50 17.06
C LYS A 65 27.31 -15.36 16.05
N LEU A 66 26.43 -14.38 16.28
CA LEU A 66 26.34 -13.20 15.43
C LEU A 66 27.54 -12.28 15.63
N ASP A 67 28.21 -12.34 16.79
CA ASP A 67 29.45 -11.60 17.03
C ASP A 67 30.58 -12.05 16.09
N GLU A 68 30.74 -13.36 15.90
CA GLU A 68 31.74 -13.95 14.99
C GLU A 68 31.46 -13.57 13.52
N GLU A 69 30.20 -13.57 13.10
CA GLU A 69 29.78 -13.23 11.72
C GLU A 69 29.81 -11.72 11.43
N LEU A 70 29.60 -10.89 12.45
CA LEU A 70 29.61 -9.42 12.33
C LEU A 70 31.00 -8.81 12.59
N ASP A 71 31.99 -9.60 13.03
CA ASP A 71 33.36 -9.14 13.22
C ASP A 71 34.02 -8.78 11.86
N PRO A 72 34.52 -7.54 11.69
CA PRO A 72 35.25 -7.10 10.50
C PRO A 72 36.50 -7.95 10.15
N GLN A 73 37.00 -8.80 11.06
CA GLN A 73 38.13 -9.70 10.80
C GLN A 73 37.81 -10.84 9.83
N TYR A 74 36.54 -11.28 9.78
CA TYR A 74 36.06 -12.35 8.90
C TYR A 74 35.38 -11.80 7.62
N ALA A 75 35.53 -10.51 7.34
CA ALA A 75 35.01 -9.87 6.14
C ALA A 75 36.02 -9.93 4.98
N SER A 76 35.62 -10.54 3.86
CA SER A 76 36.40 -10.56 2.61
C SER A 76 36.73 -9.12 2.15
N MET A 77 37.93 -8.92 1.61
CA MET A 77 38.58 -7.61 1.39
C MET A 77 37.87 -6.64 0.42
N GLU A 78 36.79 -7.04 -0.23
CA GLU A 78 36.04 -6.19 -1.16
C GLU A 78 34.91 -5.43 -0.43
N SER A 79 35.18 -4.15 -0.11
CA SER A 79 34.24 -3.16 0.47
C SER A 79 33.85 -3.34 1.95
N LYS A 80 34.78 -3.03 2.86
CA LYS A 80 34.63 -3.19 4.33
C LYS A 80 33.42 -2.50 4.98
N MET A 81 32.88 -1.42 4.41
CA MET A 81 31.74 -0.68 4.99
C MET A 81 30.39 -1.15 4.44
N ASP A 82 30.32 -1.45 3.14
CA ASP A 82 29.06 -1.92 2.53
C ASP A 82 28.77 -3.37 2.91
N SER A 83 29.81 -4.20 3.06
CA SER A 83 29.67 -5.57 3.58
C SER A 83 29.12 -5.62 5.01
N ARG A 84 29.56 -4.74 5.92
CA ARG A 84 29.03 -4.67 7.31
C ARG A 84 27.55 -4.29 7.33
N ILE A 85 27.18 -3.27 6.56
CA ILE A 85 25.78 -2.81 6.48
C ILE A 85 24.90 -3.88 5.85
N GLN A 86 25.38 -4.58 4.82
CA GLN A 86 24.67 -5.69 4.20
C GLN A 86 24.48 -6.88 5.15
N ARG A 87 25.49 -7.23 5.97
CA ARG A 87 25.35 -8.27 7.00
C ARG A 87 24.35 -7.89 8.07
N LEU A 88 24.42 -6.66 8.58
CA LEU A 88 23.42 -6.14 9.52
C LEU A 88 22.02 -6.20 8.94
N LEU A 89 21.85 -5.73 7.69
CA LEU A 89 20.58 -5.76 6.97
C LEU A 89 20.05 -7.20 6.79
N PHE A 90 20.93 -8.13 6.46
CA PHE A 90 20.58 -9.54 6.33
C PHE A 90 20.04 -10.09 7.66
N VAL A 91 20.75 -9.89 8.77
CA VAL A 91 20.33 -10.38 10.09
C VAL A 91 19.02 -9.72 10.52
N THR A 92 18.92 -8.40 10.43
CA THR A 92 17.70 -7.68 10.86
C THR A 92 16.49 -7.98 9.99
N SER A 93 16.69 -8.24 8.68
CA SER A 93 15.61 -8.69 7.79
C SER A 93 15.18 -10.13 8.10
N THR A 94 16.11 -11.01 8.47
CA THR A 94 15.82 -12.39 8.89
C THR A 94 15.04 -12.41 10.21
N LEU A 95 15.35 -11.50 11.14
CA LEU A 95 14.61 -11.30 12.38
C LEU A 95 13.24 -10.61 12.18
N GLY A 96 12.88 -10.25 10.94
CA GLY A 96 11.62 -9.59 10.62
C GLY A 96 11.50 -8.13 11.05
N LEU A 97 12.62 -7.49 11.41
CA LEU A 97 12.66 -6.10 11.90
C LEU A 97 12.62 -5.06 10.76
N CYS A 98 13.09 -5.44 9.57
CA CYS A 98 13.10 -4.57 8.39
C CYS A 98 12.99 -5.37 7.09
N ARG A 99 12.82 -4.69 5.96
CA ARG A 99 12.86 -5.33 4.64
C ARG A 99 14.30 -5.61 4.20
N TYR A 100 14.49 -6.52 3.25
CA TYR A 100 15.80 -6.86 2.69
C TYR A 100 16.45 -5.71 1.89
N ASP A 101 15.67 -4.71 1.48
CA ASP A 101 16.10 -3.52 0.72
C ASP A 101 16.22 -2.26 1.58
N ASP A 102 15.94 -2.33 2.89
CA ASP A 102 15.94 -1.19 3.82
C ASP A 102 17.37 -0.79 4.31
N VAL A 103 18.31 -0.62 3.37
CA VAL A 103 19.70 -0.18 3.67
C VAL A 103 19.72 1.17 4.39
N ASP A 104 18.83 2.08 4.00
CA ASP A 104 18.72 3.43 4.57
C ASP A 104 18.29 3.43 6.04
N LEU A 105 17.57 2.37 6.48
CA LEU A 105 17.15 2.21 7.87
C LEU A 105 18.34 1.84 8.76
N ILE A 106 19.19 0.93 8.29
CA ILE A 106 20.43 0.55 8.98
C ILE A 106 21.39 1.74 9.03
N ARG A 107 21.52 2.47 7.92
CA ARG A 107 22.35 3.68 7.85
C ARG A 107 21.82 4.84 8.69
N GLY A 108 20.54 4.87 9.03
CA GLY A 108 19.94 5.96 9.83
C GLY A 108 19.57 7.20 9.01
N VAL A 109 19.24 7.02 7.72
CA VAL A 109 18.85 8.10 6.79
C VAL A 109 17.31 8.22 6.69
N THR A 110 16.56 7.23 7.20
CA THR A 110 15.09 7.20 7.13
C THR A 110 14.42 8.13 8.15
N SER A 111 13.09 8.26 8.10
CA SER A 111 12.34 9.08 9.06
C SER A 111 12.54 8.63 10.52
N ALA A 112 12.60 9.59 11.45
CA ALA A 112 12.83 9.33 12.88
C ALA A 112 11.81 8.35 13.49
N SER A 113 10.55 8.38 13.04
CA SER A 113 9.52 7.43 13.48
C SER A 113 9.85 5.98 13.09
N LYS A 114 10.30 5.75 11.84
CA LYS A 114 10.67 4.40 11.38
C LYS A 114 11.95 3.91 12.06
N GLN A 115 12.90 4.81 12.32
CA GLN A 115 14.11 4.47 13.09
C GLN A 115 13.80 4.13 14.55
N ALA A 116 12.89 4.88 15.20
CA ALA A 116 12.48 4.63 16.57
C ALA A 116 11.78 3.27 16.72
N ALA A 117 10.80 2.96 15.87
CA ALA A 117 10.11 1.67 15.90
C ALA A 117 11.07 0.49 15.70
N PHE A 118 12.00 0.62 14.75
CA PHE A 118 13.04 -0.39 14.52
C PHE A 118 13.91 -0.61 15.76
N MET A 119 14.38 0.46 16.41
CA MET A 119 15.22 0.38 17.59
C MET A 119 14.46 -0.12 18.82
N ASP A 120 13.19 0.27 18.99
CA ASP A 120 12.32 -0.25 20.04
C ASP A 120 12.16 -1.77 19.93
N HIS A 121 11.84 -2.28 18.74
CA HIS A 121 11.69 -3.72 18.51
C HIS A 121 13.00 -4.48 18.68
N LEU A 122 14.12 -3.94 18.19
CA LEU A 122 15.42 -4.59 18.35
C LEU A 122 15.82 -4.66 19.83
N ILE A 123 15.69 -3.57 20.58
CA ILE A 123 16.02 -3.53 22.01
C ILE A 123 15.03 -4.38 22.82
N ASP A 124 13.75 -4.48 22.42
CA ASP A 124 12.77 -5.38 23.07
C ASP A 124 13.22 -6.82 22.96
N ILE A 125 13.59 -7.27 21.76
CA ILE A 125 14.06 -8.64 21.53
C ILE A 125 15.32 -8.95 22.34
N VAL A 126 16.28 -8.01 22.38
CA VAL A 126 17.52 -8.15 23.16
C VAL A 126 17.24 -8.15 24.67
N LEU A 127 16.31 -7.31 25.16
CA LEU A 127 15.91 -7.31 26.57
C LEU A 127 15.21 -8.61 26.97
N ILE A 128 14.33 -9.14 26.11
CA ILE A 128 13.62 -10.40 26.36
C ILE A 128 14.62 -11.56 26.45
N THR A 129 15.59 -11.60 25.53
CA THR A 129 16.63 -12.64 25.52
C THR A 129 17.59 -12.51 26.70
N ALA A 130 18.12 -11.31 26.99
CA ALA A 130 18.97 -11.07 28.14
C ALA A 130 18.25 -11.38 29.48
N SER A 131 16.95 -11.07 29.58
CA SER A 131 16.14 -11.41 30.76
C SER A 131 15.85 -12.91 30.88
N ALA A 132 15.94 -13.67 29.79
CA ALA A 132 15.80 -15.12 29.79
C ALA A 132 17.10 -15.83 30.20
N GLU A 133 18.26 -15.18 30.04
CA GLU A 133 19.58 -15.73 30.39
C GLU A 133 20.03 -15.43 31.83
N ASP A 134 19.44 -14.43 32.51
CA ASP A 134 19.74 -14.12 33.92
C ASP A 134 19.21 -15.22 34.87
N PRO A 135 20.09 -15.90 35.65
CA PRO A 135 19.72 -16.93 36.63
C PRO A 135 18.78 -16.43 37.75
N HIS A 136 18.68 -15.12 37.96
CA HIS A 136 17.77 -14.52 38.96
C HIS A 136 16.45 -14.00 38.37
N SER A 137 16.36 -13.80 37.06
CA SER A 137 15.12 -13.45 36.35
C SER A 137 14.43 -14.70 35.75
N LYS A 138 14.34 -15.77 36.55
CA LYS A 138 13.63 -17.03 36.24
C LYS A 138 12.11 -16.89 36.07
N ALA A 139 11.58 -15.67 36.06
CA ALA A 139 10.16 -15.39 35.84
C ALA A 139 9.80 -15.27 34.35
N LEU A 140 10.79 -15.14 33.46
CA LEU A 140 10.59 -14.94 32.01
C LEU A 140 11.16 -16.07 31.14
N LEU A 141 11.77 -17.10 31.73
CA LEU A 141 12.07 -18.34 31.02
C LEU A 141 10.76 -18.88 30.45
N SER A 142 10.70 -18.97 29.12
CA SER A 142 9.54 -19.51 28.42
C SER A 142 9.22 -20.89 29.01
N PRO A 143 8.01 -21.09 29.56
CA PRO A 143 7.69 -22.34 30.22
C PRO A 143 7.69 -23.48 29.22
N GLY A 144 8.41 -24.55 29.56
CA GLY A 144 8.60 -25.72 28.69
C GLY A 144 10.05 -26.00 28.27
N ILE A 145 11.01 -25.14 28.60
CA ILE A 145 12.44 -25.45 28.43
C ILE A 145 12.88 -26.36 29.59
N VAL A 146 13.06 -27.66 29.30
CA VAL A 146 13.65 -28.62 30.24
C VAL A 146 15.12 -28.28 30.41
N SER A 147 15.48 -27.76 31.58
CA SER A 147 16.88 -27.49 31.95
C SER A 147 17.40 -28.62 32.82
N ASP A 148 18.44 -29.33 32.36
CA ASP A 148 19.17 -30.36 33.11
C ASP A 148 19.79 -29.83 34.42
N ALA A 149 19.85 -28.51 34.60
CA ALA A 149 20.41 -27.86 35.79
C ALA A 149 19.41 -27.64 36.93
N SER A 150 18.11 -27.94 36.73
CA SER A 150 17.06 -27.69 37.73
C SER A 150 16.41 -28.99 38.23
N PRO A 151 16.22 -29.17 39.56
CA PRO A 151 15.58 -30.36 40.10
C PRO A 151 14.13 -30.49 39.59
N LEU A 152 13.71 -31.73 39.32
CA LEU A 152 12.42 -32.06 38.68
C LEU A 152 11.20 -31.44 39.39
N ASP A 153 11.25 -31.39 40.73
CA ASP A 153 10.17 -30.84 41.55
C ASP A 153 9.99 -29.33 41.36
N GLU A 154 11.08 -28.60 41.10
CA GLU A 154 11.04 -27.16 40.89
C GLU A 154 10.53 -26.83 39.48
N GLN A 155 10.89 -27.64 38.48
CA GLN A 155 10.33 -27.56 37.13
C GLN A 155 8.83 -27.87 37.11
N PHE A 156 8.39 -28.87 37.87
CA PHE A 156 6.99 -29.24 37.98
C PHE A 156 6.16 -28.10 38.58
N ASN A 157 6.63 -27.51 39.69
CA ASN A 157 5.94 -26.41 40.35
C ASN A 157 5.89 -25.15 39.45
N GLN A 158 6.98 -24.82 38.75
CA GLN A 158 7.00 -23.72 37.78
C GLN A 158 6.02 -23.96 36.62
N SER A 159 5.94 -25.20 36.13
CA SER A 159 4.98 -25.59 35.09
C SER A 159 3.53 -25.44 35.57
N CYS A 160 3.23 -25.87 36.79
CA CYS A 160 1.89 -25.69 37.38
C CYS A 160 1.53 -24.21 37.57
N LEU A 161 2.46 -23.39 38.06
CA LEU A 161 2.26 -21.95 38.22
C LEU A 161 2.04 -21.24 36.88
N TYR A 162 2.77 -21.66 35.84
CA TYR A 162 2.54 -21.15 34.50
C TYR A 162 1.16 -21.53 33.96
N MET A 163 0.75 -22.79 34.12
CA MET A 163 -0.59 -23.22 33.72
C MET A 163 -1.69 -22.43 34.44
N ASP A 164 -1.51 -22.13 35.73
CA ASP A 164 -2.44 -21.26 36.49
C ASP A 164 -2.39 -19.80 36.00
N SER A 165 -1.21 -19.28 35.63
CA SER A 165 -1.07 -17.94 35.05
C SER A 165 -1.73 -17.83 33.68
N LEU A 166 -1.51 -18.79 32.78
CA LEU A 166 -2.19 -18.88 31.48
C LEU A 166 -3.70 -18.94 31.66
N ALA A 167 -4.15 -19.72 32.64
CA ALA A 167 -5.56 -19.84 32.96
C ALA A 167 -6.19 -18.52 33.46
N ARG A 168 -5.39 -17.60 33.98
CA ARG A 168 -5.82 -16.30 34.49
C ARG A 168 -5.64 -15.15 33.51
N GLN A 169 -4.70 -15.26 32.55
CA GLN A 169 -4.37 -14.19 31.61
C GLN A 169 -5.37 -14.07 30.46
N GLU A 170 -5.92 -15.18 29.99
CA GLU A 170 -7.04 -15.17 29.04
C GLU A 170 -8.35 -15.46 29.74
N ASN A 171 -9.44 -14.87 29.25
CA ASN A 171 -10.78 -15.39 29.54
C ASN A 171 -10.82 -16.80 28.95
N LEU A 172 -10.38 -17.79 29.72
CA LEU A 172 -10.52 -19.20 29.39
C LEU A 172 -11.97 -19.55 29.06
N ASP A 173 -12.93 -18.78 29.59
CA ASP A 173 -14.33 -18.85 29.18
C ASP A 173 -14.55 -18.60 27.69
N LEU A 174 -13.72 -17.82 26.99
CA LEU A 174 -13.76 -17.61 25.53
C LEU A 174 -12.98 -18.69 24.75
N VAL A 175 -11.96 -19.30 25.37
CA VAL A 175 -11.19 -20.42 24.79
C VAL A 175 -11.97 -21.74 24.92
N TYR A 176 -12.71 -21.91 26.02
CA TYR A 176 -13.55 -23.07 26.32
C TYR A 176 -15.04 -22.86 26.01
N ASN A 177 -15.53 -21.63 25.84
CA ASN A 177 -16.62 -21.35 24.90
C ASN A 177 -16.02 -20.82 23.60
N PRO A 178 -15.57 -21.70 22.69
CA PRO A 178 -15.80 -21.35 21.31
C PRO A 178 -17.28 -21.01 21.24
N ARG A 179 -17.63 -19.81 20.76
CA ARG A 179 -18.92 -19.67 20.08
C ARG A 179 -18.86 -20.73 19.00
N LEU A 180 -19.41 -21.90 19.31
CA LEU A 180 -19.49 -23.02 18.41
C LEU A 180 -20.47 -22.54 17.36
N ASP A 181 -19.93 -21.84 16.37
CA ASP A 181 -20.58 -21.65 15.10
C ASP A 181 -20.58 -23.04 14.46
N LEU A 182 -21.53 -23.87 14.92
CA LEU A 182 -21.78 -25.23 14.44
C LEU A 182 -22.14 -25.24 12.96
N LEU A 183 -22.40 -24.05 12.40
CA LEU A 183 -22.75 -23.83 11.02
C LEU A 183 -21.58 -23.15 10.30
N PRO A 184 -21.18 -23.64 9.12
CA PRO A 184 -20.31 -22.91 8.22
C PRO A 184 -20.80 -21.48 7.97
N PRO A 185 -19.90 -20.51 7.67
CA PRO A 185 -20.24 -19.09 7.55
C PRO A 185 -21.37 -18.80 6.56
N ASP A 186 -21.46 -19.57 5.48
CA ASP A 186 -22.49 -19.39 4.45
C ASP A 186 -23.87 -19.81 4.93
N ILE A 187 -23.95 -20.91 5.69
CA ILE A 187 -25.20 -21.38 6.31
C ILE A 187 -25.62 -20.45 7.44
N GLN A 188 -24.65 -19.98 8.25
CA GLN A 188 -24.90 -19.01 9.30
C GLN A 188 -25.51 -17.71 8.75
N ARG A 189 -24.95 -17.16 7.66
CA ARG A 189 -25.52 -15.98 6.98
C ARG A 189 -26.93 -16.22 6.46
N GLN A 190 -27.20 -17.40 5.89
CA GLN A 190 -28.52 -17.74 5.39
C GLN A 190 -29.55 -17.85 6.52
N VAL A 191 -29.16 -18.44 7.65
CA VAL A 191 -29.99 -18.56 8.86
C VAL A 191 -30.24 -17.18 9.47
N GLU A 192 -29.22 -16.34 9.63
CA GLU A 192 -29.36 -14.96 10.12
C GLU A 192 -30.26 -14.12 9.24
N LYS A 193 -30.17 -14.29 7.91
CA LYS A 193 -31.08 -13.64 6.96
C LYS A 193 -32.52 -14.13 7.17
N SER A 194 -32.72 -15.43 7.32
CA SER A 194 -34.04 -16.01 7.60
C SER A 194 -34.65 -15.55 8.94
N TRP A 195 -33.81 -15.27 9.94
CA TRP A 195 -34.24 -14.69 11.21
C TRP A 195 -34.62 -13.22 11.06
N SER A 196 -33.83 -12.47 10.30
CA SER A 196 -34.08 -11.07 9.99
C SER A 196 -35.39 -10.89 9.21
N ASP A 197 -35.65 -11.77 8.23
CA ASP A 197 -36.91 -11.79 7.46
C ASP A 197 -38.14 -12.10 8.32
N LYS A 198 -37.95 -12.78 9.47
CA LYS A 198 -38.97 -13.09 10.48
C LYS A 198 -39.03 -12.08 11.63
N GLY A 199 -38.23 -11.01 11.58
CA GLY A 199 -38.21 -9.94 12.59
C GLY A 199 -37.48 -10.26 13.89
N HIS A 200 -36.59 -11.27 13.90
CA HIS A 200 -35.77 -11.63 15.05
C HIS A 200 -34.39 -10.96 15.03
N ASP A 201 -33.91 -10.54 16.21
CA ASP A 201 -32.59 -9.91 16.38
C ASP A 201 -31.46 -10.95 16.44
N LYS A 202 -30.30 -10.62 15.88
CA LYS A 202 -29.09 -11.48 15.83
C LYS A 202 -28.63 -11.95 17.21
N ASN A 203 -28.89 -11.13 18.24
CA ASN A 203 -28.47 -11.39 19.61
C ASN A 203 -29.52 -12.16 20.44
N LYS A 204 -30.70 -12.45 19.88
CA LYS A 204 -31.78 -13.14 20.57
C LYS A 204 -32.38 -14.21 19.66
N PRO A 205 -31.78 -15.41 19.62
CA PRO A 205 -32.28 -16.47 18.76
C PRO A 205 -33.75 -16.79 19.10
N PRO A 206 -34.58 -17.11 18.10
CA PRO A 206 -35.96 -17.51 18.33
C PRO A 206 -35.99 -18.69 19.30
N LYS A 207 -36.91 -18.65 20.26
CA LYS A 207 -37.07 -19.70 21.27
C LYS A 207 -37.34 -21.03 20.55
N LEU A 208 -36.47 -22.03 20.77
CA LEU A 208 -36.63 -23.34 20.16
C LEU A 208 -37.91 -24.01 20.69
N GLU A 209 -38.95 -24.04 19.87
CA GLU A 209 -40.12 -24.88 20.09
C GLU A 209 -39.78 -26.31 19.65
N LEU A 210 -39.25 -27.10 20.59
CA LEU A 210 -38.81 -28.49 20.38
C LEU A 210 -39.88 -29.37 19.71
N ALA A 211 -41.17 -29.12 20.00
CA ALA A 211 -42.28 -29.84 19.40
C ALA A 211 -42.43 -29.57 17.90
N ALA A 212 -42.38 -28.29 17.47
CA ALA A 212 -42.49 -27.92 16.07
C ALA A 212 -41.30 -28.43 15.22
N ILE A 213 -40.10 -28.46 15.83
CA ILE A 213 -38.90 -29.02 15.19
C ILE A 213 -39.02 -30.54 15.04
N ALA A 214 -39.53 -31.23 16.07
CA ALA A 214 -39.76 -32.67 16.00
C ALA A 214 -40.78 -33.03 14.91
N ASP A 215 -41.88 -32.28 14.81
CA ASP A 215 -42.89 -32.48 13.78
C ASP A 215 -42.32 -32.23 12.37
N SER A 216 -41.53 -31.17 12.20
CA SER A 216 -40.86 -30.86 10.93
C SER A 216 -39.84 -31.95 10.54
N ALA A 217 -39.12 -32.51 11.51
CA ALA A 217 -38.17 -33.60 11.29
C ALA A 217 -38.90 -34.89 10.86
N ILE A 218 -40.05 -35.19 11.45
CA ILE A 218 -40.90 -36.34 11.08
C ILE A 218 -41.45 -36.16 9.65
N GLU A 219 -41.87 -34.95 9.28
CA GLU A 219 -42.34 -34.64 7.94
C GLU A 219 -41.21 -34.76 6.90
N LEU A 220 -40.03 -34.23 7.22
CA LEU A 220 -38.85 -34.32 6.35
C LEU A 220 -38.40 -35.78 6.17
N ALA A 221 -38.41 -36.59 7.24
CA ALA A 221 -38.09 -38.01 7.16
C ALA A 221 -39.05 -38.76 6.23
N LYS A 222 -40.36 -38.47 6.31
CA LYS A 222 -41.36 -39.03 5.38
C LYS A 222 -41.16 -38.60 3.93
N SER A 223 -40.73 -37.35 3.72
CA SER A 223 -40.44 -36.81 2.39
C SER A 223 -39.19 -37.46 1.77
N LEU A 224 -38.13 -37.61 2.57
CA LEU A 224 -36.91 -38.30 2.16
C LEU A 224 -37.17 -39.76 1.82
N GLU A 225 -38.00 -40.46 2.60
CA GLU A 225 -38.34 -41.85 2.28
C GLU A 225 -39.10 -41.95 0.95
N ARG A 226 -40.06 -41.05 0.69
CA ARG A 226 -40.73 -40.97 -0.63
C ARG A 226 -39.74 -40.69 -1.77
N GLN A 227 -38.81 -39.76 -1.59
CA GLN A 227 -37.81 -39.47 -2.62
C GLN A 227 -36.85 -40.64 -2.84
N ARG A 228 -36.50 -41.37 -1.78
CA ARG A 228 -35.70 -42.58 -1.86
C ARG A 228 -36.43 -43.68 -2.63
N GLU A 229 -37.71 -43.90 -2.36
CA GLU A 229 -38.56 -44.83 -3.11
C GLU A 229 -38.60 -44.46 -4.60
N LEU A 230 -38.80 -43.18 -4.91
CA LEU A 230 -38.82 -42.68 -6.28
C LEU A 230 -37.46 -42.86 -6.98
N LEU A 231 -36.35 -42.59 -6.30
CA LEU A 231 -35.00 -42.86 -6.82
C LEU A 231 -34.73 -44.36 -7.01
N GLN A 232 -35.24 -45.21 -6.12
CA GLN A 232 -35.12 -46.65 -6.23
C GLN A 232 -35.91 -47.16 -7.45
N GLU A 233 -37.12 -46.64 -7.67
CA GLU A 233 -37.94 -46.93 -8.84
C GLU A 233 -37.26 -46.42 -10.12
N LEU A 234 -36.67 -45.22 -10.10
CA LEU A 234 -35.91 -44.67 -11.22
C LEU A 234 -34.68 -45.53 -11.54
N LYS A 235 -33.95 -45.98 -10.51
CA LYS A 235 -32.80 -46.88 -10.65
C LYS A 235 -33.21 -48.25 -11.23
N ASN A 236 -34.37 -48.78 -10.84
CA ASN A 236 -34.88 -50.04 -11.37
C ASN A 236 -35.40 -49.89 -12.81
N ASN A 237 -35.89 -48.71 -13.17
CA ASN A 237 -36.42 -48.41 -14.51
C ASN A 237 -35.33 -47.95 -15.50
N PHE A 238 -34.17 -47.50 -15.01
CA PHE A 238 -33.02 -47.16 -15.84
C PHE A 238 -32.02 -48.32 -15.87
N ASP A 239 -32.00 -49.04 -16.99
CA ASP A 239 -30.94 -50.00 -17.28
C ASP A 239 -29.70 -49.22 -17.75
N TYR A 240 -28.74 -49.04 -16.84
CA TYR A 240 -27.42 -48.55 -17.22
C TYR A 240 -26.79 -49.63 -18.11
N GLN A 241 -26.72 -49.39 -19.43
CA GLN A 241 -25.92 -50.25 -20.30
C GLN A 241 -24.54 -50.42 -19.65
N GLU A 242 -24.12 -51.68 -19.44
CA GLU A 242 -22.79 -51.99 -18.93
C GLU A 242 -21.76 -51.17 -19.71
N ALA A 243 -20.90 -50.47 -18.97
CA ALA A 243 -19.94 -49.57 -19.57
C ALA A 243 -19.04 -50.38 -20.51
N ASP A 244 -19.20 -50.19 -21.82
CA ASP A 244 -18.36 -50.80 -22.84
C ASP A 244 -16.90 -50.49 -22.48
N GLU A 245 -16.17 -51.50 -21.98
CA GLU A 245 -14.79 -51.38 -21.50
C GLU A 245 -13.91 -50.75 -22.59
N SER A 246 -14.23 -50.99 -23.87
CA SER A 246 -13.52 -50.38 -24.99
C SER A 246 -13.76 -48.86 -25.09
N ARG A 247 -14.97 -48.38 -24.80
CA ARG A 247 -15.30 -46.94 -24.84
C ARG A 247 -14.72 -46.22 -23.63
N THR A 248 -14.80 -46.80 -22.45
CA THR A 248 -14.22 -46.20 -21.23
C THR A 248 -12.70 -46.12 -21.35
N GLU A 249 -12.04 -47.16 -21.86
CA GLU A 249 -10.60 -47.14 -22.10
C GLU A 249 -10.22 -46.07 -23.14
N LYS A 250 -11.00 -45.92 -24.22
CA LYS A 250 -10.78 -44.85 -25.22
C LYS A 250 -10.92 -43.46 -24.60
N VAL A 251 -11.94 -43.23 -23.78
CA VAL A 251 -12.15 -41.93 -23.10
C VAL A 251 -11.01 -41.66 -22.13
N CYS A 252 -10.61 -42.63 -21.30
CA CYS A 252 -9.49 -42.48 -20.37
C CYS A 252 -8.16 -42.20 -21.08
N LYS A 253 -7.89 -42.88 -22.20
CA LYS A 253 -6.70 -42.63 -23.03
C LYS A 253 -6.75 -41.23 -23.67
N THR A 254 -7.90 -40.81 -24.16
CA THR A 254 -8.08 -39.47 -24.75
C THR A 254 -7.90 -38.38 -23.70
N LEU A 255 -8.49 -38.55 -22.51
CA LEU A 255 -8.33 -37.63 -21.39
C LEU A 255 -6.86 -37.55 -20.94
N SER A 256 -6.18 -38.69 -20.84
CA SER A 256 -4.76 -38.74 -20.47
C SER A 256 -3.89 -38.03 -21.51
N LEU A 257 -4.22 -38.17 -22.79
CA LEU A 257 -3.53 -37.48 -23.88
C LEU A 257 -3.72 -35.96 -23.77
N VAL A 258 -4.96 -35.49 -23.60
CA VAL A 258 -5.27 -34.06 -23.46
C VAL A 258 -4.62 -33.46 -22.21
N LEU A 259 -4.62 -34.18 -21.09
CA LEU A 259 -3.95 -33.74 -19.86
C LEU A 259 -2.43 -33.67 -20.04
N SER A 260 -1.85 -34.59 -20.81
CA SER A 260 -0.42 -34.57 -21.14
C SER A 260 -0.07 -33.39 -22.04
N GLU A 261 -0.88 -33.12 -23.06
CA GLU A 261 -0.74 -31.94 -23.93
C GLU A 261 -0.86 -30.64 -23.14
N LEU A 262 -1.84 -30.56 -22.22
CA LEU A 262 -2.00 -29.40 -21.34
C LEU A 262 -0.79 -29.22 -20.42
N SER A 263 -0.30 -30.30 -19.82
CA SER A 263 0.91 -30.25 -19.00
C SER A 263 2.11 -29.74 -19.81
N GLN A 264 2.26 -30.19 -21.06
CA GLN A 264 3.35 -29.73 -21.93
C GLN A 264 3.20 -28.24 -22.28
N LEU A 265 1.97 -27.78 -22.55
CA LEU A 265 1.69 -26.37 -22.82
C LEU A 265 2.00 -25.49 -21.61
N VAL A 266 1.63 -25.94 -20.40
CA VAL A 266 1.93 -25.23 -19.14
C VAL A 266 3.43 -25.18 -18.89
N THR A 267 4.17 -26.27 -19.15
CA THR A 267 5.63 -26.28 -19.05
C THR A 267 6.26 -25.31 -20.05
N GLY A 268 5.80 -25.30 -21.30
CA GLY A 268 6.27 -24.36 -22.33
C GLY A 268 5.95 -22.90 -21.95
N PHE A 269 4.74 -22.64 -21.47
CA PHE A 269 4.34 -21.32 -20.98
C PHE A 269 5.22 -20.88 -19.81
N SER A 270 5.46 -21.75 -18.83
CA SER A 270 6.26 -21.43 -17.64
C SER A 270 7.69 -21.09 -18.04
N TYR A 271 8.28 -21.86 -18.96
CA TYR A 271 9.61 -21.57 -19.51
C TYR A 271 9.67 -20.21 -20.24
N CYS A 272 8.71 -19.92 -21.12
CA CYS A 272 8.66 -18.62 -21.81
C CYS A 272 8.39 -17.46 -20.83
N TYR A 273 7.53 -17.70 -19.85
CA TYR A 273 7.24 -16.72 -18.82
C TYR A 273 8.49 -16.41 -18.00
N GLU A 274 9.17 -17.42 -17.44
CA GLU A 274 10.36 -17.22 -16.61
C GLU A 274 11.52 -16.59 -17.37
N ASN A 275 11.78 -17.02 -18.62
CA ASN A 275 12.97 -16.57 -19.36
C ASN A 275 12.76 -15.29 -20.17
N GLU A 276 11.55 -15.06 -20.70
CA GLU A 276 11.31 -13.95 -21.64
C GLU A 276 10.41 -12.86 -21.04
N MET A 277 9.39 -13.23 -20.27
CA MET A 277 8.36 -12.28 -19.81
C MET A 277 8.57 -11.78 -18.38
N SER A 278 9.14 -12.61 -17.50
CA SER A 278 9.27 -12.34 -16.06
C SER A 278 10.05 -11.06 -15.78
N HIS A 279 11.08 -10.81 -16.59
CA HIS A 279 11.92 -9.62 -16.52
C HIS A 279 11.18 -8.32 -16.89
N TRP A 280 10.00 -8.41 -17.49
CA TRP A 280 9.15 -7.27 -17.86
C TRP A 280 7.91 -7.17 -16.97
N CYS A 281 7.47 -8.28 -16.38
CA CYS A 281 6.44 -8.28 -15.35
C CYS A 281 6.96 -7.54 -14.10
N ASN A 282 6.14 -6.64 -13.53
CA ASN A 282 6.47 -5.79 -12.37
C ASN A 282 7.54 -4.71 -12.57
N LYS A 283 8.01 -4.44 -13.79
CA LYS A 283 8.75 -3.19 -14.05
C LYS A 283 7.81 -2.00 -14.00
N MET A 284 8.24 -0.91 -13.36
CA MET A 284 7.47 0.33 -13.38
C MET A 284 7.25 0.79 -14.84
N PRO A 285 6.07 1.33 -15.17
CA PRO A 285 5.79 1.81 -16.52
C PRO A 285 6.92 2.74 -16.98
N PRO A 286 7.44 2.58 -18.22
CA PRO A 286 8.47 3.48 -18.72
C PRO A 286 7.95 4.91 -18.61
N THR A 287 8.69 5.76 -17.89
CA THR A 287 8.33 7.17 -17.73
C THR A 287 8.43 7.83 -19.10
N LEU A 288 7.29 8.01 -19.75
CA LEU A 288 7.20 8.70 -21.03
C LEU A 288 7.79 10.10 -20.85
N THR A 289 8.81 10.42 -21.66
CA THR A 289 9.44 11.74 -21.66
C THR A 289 8.37 12.82 -21.86
N GLN A 290 8.46 13.94 -21.14
CA GLN A 290 7.51 15.08 -21.20
C GLN A 290 7.45 15.78 -22.57
N LEU A 291 8.07 15.19 -23.59
CA LEU A 291 8.17 15.68 -24.95
C LEU A 291 6.81 15.65 -25.67
N GLY A 292 5.96 14.65 -25.41
CA GLY A 292 4.60 14.58 -25.97
C GLY A 292 3.71 15.77 -25.57
N PRO A 293 3.57 16.05 -24.25
CA PRO A 293 2.88 17.25 -23.77
C PRO A 293 3.48 18.55 -24.29
N ALA A 294 4.81 18.64 -24.41
CA ALA A 294 5.50 19.80 -24.97
C ALA A 294 5.14 20.02 -26.45
N PHE A 295 5.17 18.97 -27.29
CA PHE A 295 4.77 19.06 -28.69
C PHE A 295 3.28 19.41 -28.86
N LYS A 296 2.40 18.85 -28.03
CA LYS A 296 0.98 19.20 -28.03
C LYS A 296 0.76 20.67 -27.68
N ARG A 297 1.50 21.19 -26.70
CA ARG A 297 1.46 22.62 -26.33
C ARG A 297 1.95 23.51 -27.49
N VAL A 298 3.07 23.18 -28.10
CA VAL A 298 3.62 23.92 -29.25
C VAL A 298 2.65 23.89 -30.43
N HIS A 299 2.05 22.73 -30.74
CA HIS A 299 1.06 22.60 -31.79
C HIS A 299 -0.18 23.48 -31.53
N ASN A 300 -0.70 23.47 -30.30
CA ASN A 300 -1.83 24.32 -29.92
C ASN A 300 -1.50 25.82 -30.03
N LEU A 301 -0.31 26.24 -29.58
CA LEU A 301 0.16 27.63 -29.73
C LEU A 301 0.28 28.02 -31.20
N LEU A 302 0.84 27.14 -32.03
CA LEU A 302 0.93 27.37 -33.47
C LEU A 302 -0.45 27.49 -34.11
N GLN A 303 -1.40 26.63 -33.72
CA GLN A 303 -2.77 26.67 -34.23
C GLN A 303 -3.48 27.97 -33.83
N GLN A 304 -3.33 28.43 -32.58
CA GLN A 304 -3.85 29.72 -32.13
C GLN A 304 -3.23 30.88 -32.91
N PHE A 305 -1.91 30.84 -33.15
CA PHE A 305 -1.22 31.85 -33.94
C PHE A 305 -1.71 31.89 -35.39
N VAL A 306 -1.92 30.73 -36.03
CA VAL A 306 -2.50 30.65 -37.37
C VAL A 306 -3.91 31.24 -37.39
N GLN A 307 -4.71 30.99 -36.36
CA GLN A 307 -6.06 31.55 -36.26
C GLN A 307 -6.05 33.07 -36.07
N LEU A 308 -5.09 33.61 -35.30
CA LEU A 308 -4.86 35.05 -35.19
C LEU A 308 -4.44 35.67 -36.54
N LEU A 309 -3.57 35.01 -37.30
CA LEU A 309 -3.19 35.49 -38.63
C LEU A 309 -4.39 35.49 -39.60
N GLN A 310 -5.28 34.51 -39.48
CA GLN A 310 -6.53 34.49 -40.25
C GLN A 310 -7.46 35.62 -39.86
N SER A 311 -7.64 35.92 -38.57
CA SER A 311 -8.47 37.05 -38.14
C SER A 311 -7.89 38.39 -38.59
N LEU A 312 -6.56 38.59 -38.49
CA LEU A 312 -5.90 39.78 -39.02
C LEU A 312 -6.04 39.91 -40.54
N LYS A 313 -5.98 38.79 -41.28
CA LYS A 313 -6.25 38.78 -42.72
C LYS A 313 -7.69 39.18 -43.03
N SER A 314 -8.66 38.70 -42.24
CA SER A 314 -10.06 39.09 -42.38
C SER A 314 -10.25 40.59 -42.10
N ILE A 315 -9.65 41.13 -41.03
CA ILE A 315 -9.67 42.57 -40.73
C ILE A 315 -9.09 43.38 -41.88
N ARG A 316 -7.93 42.97 -42.40
CA ARG A 316 -7.30 43.63 -43.56
C ARG A 316 -8.22 43.58 -44.78
N ASN A 317 -8.84 42.43 -45.05
CA ASN A 317 -9.76 42.29 -46.18
C ASN A 317 -11.00 43.18 -46.01
N CYS A 318 -11.58 43.24 -44.81
CA CYS A 318 -12.67 44.16 -44.48
C CYS A 318 -12.25 45.62 -44.70
N TYR A 319 -11.07 46.03 -44.22
CA TYR A 319 -10.53 47.37 -44.45
C TYR A 319 -10.34 47.67 -45.93
N THR A 320 -9.76 46.75 -46.71
CA THR A 320 -9.58 46.94 -48.15
C THR A 320 -10.91 47.00 -48.90
N ASN A 321 -11.92 46.24 -48.46
CA ASN A 321 -13.25 46.29 -49.04
C ASN A 321 -13.94 47.62 -48.71
N LEU A 322 -13.87 48.07 -47.46
CA LEU A 322 -14.42 49.35 -47.02
C LEU A 322 -13.74 50.53 -47.71
N SER A 323 -12.41 50.50 -47.84
CA SER A 323 -11.62 51.51 -48.56
C SER A 323 -11.95 51.51 -50.06
N ARG A 324 -12.16 50.34 -50.67
CA ARG A 324 -12.59 50.20 -52.07
C ARG A 324 -14.01 50.71 -52.25
N GLU A 325 -14.95 50.38 -51.37
CA GLU A 325 -16.32 50.87 -51.38
C GLU A 325 -16.38 52.39 -51.19
N ALA A 326 -15.62 52.94 -50.23
CA ALA A 326 -15.47 54.38 -50.05
C ALA A 326 -14.89 55.03 -51.32
N SER A 327 -13.83 54.47 -51.90
CA SER A 327 -13.21 55.00 -53.13
C SER A 327 -14.11 54.88 -54.37
N GLN A 328 -15.02 53.90 -54.43
CA GLN A 328 -15.98 53.71 -55.53
C GLN A 328 -17.26 54.53 -55.35
N GLN A 329 -17.67 54.84 -54.12
CA GLN A 329 -18.85 55.68 -53.83
C GLN A 329 -18.53 57.19 -53.81
N ILE A 330 -17.29 57.59 -53.52
CA ILE A 330 -16.88 59.01 -53.50
C ILE A 330 -17.06 59.73 -54.87
N PRO A 331 -16.84 59.09 -56.04
CA PRO A 331 -17.09 59.74 -57.32
C PRO A 331 -18.56 59.74 -57.78
N ASN A 332 -19.42 58.84 -57.27
CA ASN A 332 -20.70 58.51 -57.93
C ASN A 332 -22.00 58.97 -57.24
N LEU A 333 -21.98 59.67 -56.10
CA LEU A 333 -23.24 60.21 -55.51
C LEU A 333 -23.11 61.66 -55.01
N ILE A 334 -23.63 62.55 -55.87
CA ILE A 334 -24.05 63.92 -55.57
C ILE A 334 -25.38 63.84 -54.81
N SER A 335 -25.33 63.79 -53.48
CA SER A 335 -26.41 64.21 -52.56
C SER A 335 -25.83 64.23 -51.13
N LYS A 336 -26.13 65.27 -50.34
CA LYS A 336 -25.49 65.52 -49.04
C LYS A 336 -26.14 64.79 -47.86
N ASP A 337 -27.41 64.37 -47.96
CA ASP A 337 -28.15 63.82 -46.81
C ASP A 337 -27.92 62.32 -46.57
N ASP A 338 -27.65 61.53 -47.61
CA ASP A 338 -27.42 60.08 -47.48
C ASP A 338 -25.98 59.74 -47.01
N ARG A 339 -25.11 60.76 -46.93
CA ARG A 339 -23.71 60.62 -46.52
C ARG A 339 -23.54 60.39 -45.02
N LEU A 340 -24.41 60.99 -44.21
CA LEU A 340 -24.31 60.90 -42.75
C LEU A 340 -24.85 59.56 -42.25
N SER A 341 -25.92 59.04 -42.85
CA SER A 341 -26.56 57.78 -42.45
C SER A 341 -25.70 56.56 -42.78
N VAL A 342 -25.16 56.48 -44.00
CA VAL A 342 -24.35 55.32 -44.44
C VAL A 342 -22.95 55.34 -43.84
N LEU A 343 -22.35 56.53 -43.65
CA LEU A 343 -21.05 56.63 -42.96
C LEU A 343 -21.19 56.44 -41.45
N ALA A 344 -22.32 56.83 -40.84
CA ALA A 344 -22.63 56.51 -39.45
C ALA A 344 -22.84 55.01 -39.28
N SER A 345 -23.60 54.35 -40.16
CA SER A 345 -23.84 52.90 -40.03
C SER A 345 -22.58 52.07 -40.32
N ALA A 346 -21.75 52.46 -41.31
CA ALA A 346 -20.46 51.83 -41.56
C ALA A 346 -19.44 52.12 -40.45
N GLY A 347 -19.49 53.33 -39.87
CA GLY A 347 -18.69 53.71 -38.70
C GLY A 347 -19.09 52.93 -37.46
N GLU A 348 -20.39 52.73 -37.23
CA GLU A 348 -20.95 51.97 -36.11
C GLU A 348 -20.66 50.47 -36.23
N ALA A 349 -20.81 49.89 -37.43
CA ALA A 349 -20.41 48.49 -37.69
C ALA A 349 -18.90 48.27 -37.55
N ALA A 350 -18.08 49.25 -37.97
CA ALA A 350 -16.64 49.19 -37.76
C ALA A 350 -16.27 49.36 -36.28
N LEU A 351 -17.01 50.19 -35.52
CA LEU A 351 -16.82 50.37 -34.09
C LEU A 351 -17.20 49.10 -33.33
N GLU A 352 -18.33 48.48 -33.65
CA GLU A 352 -18.75 47.19 -33.07
C GLU A 352 -17.72 46.09 -33.35
N SER A 353 -17.24 45.98 -34.60
CA SER A 353 -16.23 44.98 -34.94
C SER A 353 -14.88 45.25 -34.26
N PHE A 354 -14.49 46.52 -34.09
CA PHE A 354 -13.30 46.90 -33.33
C PHE A 354 -13.47 46.65 -31.84
N GLN A 355 -14.68 46.86 -31.31
CA GLN A 355 -15.03 46.63 -29.91
C GLN A 355 -15.09 45.13 -29.59
N GLU A 356 -15.53 44.30 -30.53
CA GLU A 356 -15.42 42.84 -30.47
C GLU A 356 -13.95 42.39 -30.47
N CYS A 357 -13.10 43.00 -31.32
CA CYS A 357 -11.67 42.72 -31.33
C CYS A 357 -10.97 43.15 -30.03
N LEU A 358 -11.35 44.29 -29.45
CA LEU A 358 -10.86 44.73 -28.14
C LEU A 358 -11.35 43.80 -27.03
N GLY A 359 -12.58 43.29 -27.10
CA GLY A 359 -13.10 42.29 -26.16
C GLY A 359 -12.30 40.99 -26.20
N VAL A 360 -11.95 40.49 -27.38
CA VAL A 360 -11.09 39.30 -27.52
C VAL A 360 -9.67 39.57 -26.98
N LEU A 361 -9.16 40.80 -27.13
CA LEU A 361 -7.85 41.18 -26.59
C LEU A 361 -7.86 41.29 -25.06
N ASP A 362 -8.93 41.86 -24.49
CA ASP A 362 -9.13 41.98 -23.05
C ASP A 362 -9.30 40.60 -22.40
N ASP A 363 -10.10 39.72 -23.01
CA ASP A 363 -10.22 38.30 -22.63
C ASP A 363 -8.87 37.57 -22.70
N SER A 364 -8.01 37.93 -23.65
CA SER A 364 -6.68 37.35 -23.79
C SER A 364 -5.70 37.86 -22.71
N MET A 365 -5.83 39.14 -22.31
CA MET A 365 -5.07 39.69 -21.18
C MET A 365 -5.52 39.10 -19.84
N GLN A 366 -6.82 38.98 -19.61
CA GLN A 366 -7.36 38.43 -18.36
C GLN A 366 -6.96 36.95 -18.17
N ARG A 367 -6.89 36.15 -19.24
CA ARG A 367 -6.35 34.77 -19.17
C ARG A 367 -4.87 34.75 -18.78
N ARG A 368 -4.10 35.74 -19.24
CA ARG A 368 -2.68 35.87 -18.91
C ARG A 368 -2.48 36.16 -17.42
N ASP A 369 -3.30 37.01 -16.82
CA ASP A 369 -3.25 37.32 -15.39
C ASP A 369 -3.74 36.16 -14.50
N ALA A 370 -4.71 35.37 -14.97
CA ALA A 370 -5.17 34.15 -14.30
C ALA A 370 -4.11 33.02 -14.32
N ASP A 371 -3.37 32.87 -15.43
CA ASP A 371 -2.28 31.89 -15.55
C ASP A 371 -1.03 32.31 -14.75
N ILE A 372 -0.78 33.62 -14.57
CA ILE A 372 0.27 34.15 -13.70
C ILE A 372 -0.06 33.89 -12.21
N SER A 373 -1.33 34.00 -11.84
CA SER A 373 -1.81 33.75 -10.46
C SER A 373 -1.72 32.27 -10.06
N SER A 374 -1.90 31.35 -11.02
CA SER A 374 -1.75 29.89 -10.80
C SER A 374 -0.31 29.37 -10.97
N SER A 375 0.60 30.17 -11.53
CA SER A 375 2.02 29.84 -11.76
C SER A 375 2.98 30.32 -10.65
N SER A 376 2.51 30.44 -9.40
CA SER A 376 3.40 30.71 -8.25
C SER A 376 4.36 29.54 -7.91
N THR A 377 4.25 28.41 -8.59
CA THR A 377 5.10 27.22 -8.40
C THR A 377 6.43 27.25 -9.17
N LEU A 378 6.65 28.21 -10.09
CA LEU A 378 7.90 28.30 -10.85
C LEU A 378 8.84 29.43 -10.43
N HIS A 379 8.41 30.41 -9.62
CA HIS A 379 9.31 31.48 -9.17
C HIS A 379 10.19 31.07 -7.96
N SER A 380 9.75 30.11 -7.13
CA SER A 380 10.53 29.62 -5.99
C SER A 380 11.66 28.65 -6.37
N SER A 381 11.62 28.08 -7.57
CA SER A 381 12.58 27.06 -8.05
C SER A 381 13.82 27.64 -8.72
N PHE A 382 13.84 28.94 -9.05
CA PHE A 382 14.96 29.62 -9.73
C PHE A 382 15.77 30.56 -8.83
N LEU A 383 15.45 30.66 -7.54
CA LEU A 383 16.22 31.43 -6.54
C LEU A 383 17.09 30.56 -5.63
N LYS A 384 17.20 29.27 -5.92
CA LYS A 384 18.18 28.35 -5.32
C LYS A 384 18.93 27.60 -6.43
N MET A 385 19.70 28.36 -7.20
CA MET A 385 20.94 27.89 -7.82
C MET A 385 22.00 28.96 -7.63
#